data_AF-A0A9D8EE02-F1
#
_entry.id   AF-A0A9D8EE02-F1
#
_cell.length_a   1.000
_cell.length_b   1.000
_cell.length_c   1.000
_cell.angle_alpha   90.00
_cell.angle_beta   90.00
_cell.angle_gamma   90.00
#
_symmetry.space_group_name_H-M   'P 1'
#
loop_
_entity.id
_entity.type
_entity.pdbx_description
1 polymer ?
#
loop_
_entity_poly.entity_id
_entity_poly.type
_entity_poly.pdbx_seq_one_letter_code
_entity_poly.pdbx_strand_id
1 'polypeptide(L)' 'MKMKEIKEKTKAELETKLLDTKKSILALKFKKATGQLENNMAIHNLKKDVARVETLLSQKEKEAN' A
#
# COMPACT_ATOMS: atom_id res chain seq x y z
N MET A 1 7.84 2.62 -0.39
CA MET A 1 8.23 2.08 -1.71
C MET A 1 8.75 3.19 -2.65
N LYS A 2 9.63 2.85 -3.61
CA LYS A 2 10.04 3.78 -4.70
C LYS A 2 9.01 3.72 -5.84
N MET A 3 8.62 4.89 -6.35
CA MET A 3 7.52 5.04 -7.33
C MET A 3 7.80 4.34 -8.68
N LYS A 4 9.07 4.17 -9.06
CA LYS A 4 9.49 3.48 -10.29
C LYS A 4 9.13 2.00 -10.28
N GLU A 5 9.39 1.30 -9.17
CA GLU A 5 9.07 -0.13 -9.01
C GLU A 5 7.57 -0.41 -8.98
N ILE A 6 6.74 0.59 -8.65
CA ILE A 6 5.28 0.45 -8.66
C ILE A 6 4.74 0.66 -10.09
N LYS A 7 5.39 1.50 -10.91
CA LYS A 7 4.98 1.75 -12.30
C LYS A 7 5.19 0.54 -13.23
N GLU A 8 6.30 -0.18 -13.02
CA GLU A 8 6.63 -1.43 -13.75
C GLU A 8 5.66 -2.58 -13.40
N LYS A 9 4.91 -2.42 -12.29
CA LYS A 9 3.79 -3.25 -11.81
C LYS A 9 2.70 -3.48 -12.88
N THR A 10 2.33 -4.72 -13.18
CA THR A 10 1.06 -5.04 -13.84
C THR A 10 -0.13 -4.73 -12.91
N LYS A 11 -1.31 -4.47 -13.48
CA LYS A 11 -2.52 -4.09 -12.71
C LYS A 11 -2.87 -5.14 -11.65
N ALA A 12 -2.84 -6.42 -12.03
CA ALA A 12 -3.11 -7.55 -11.13
C ALA A 12 -2.10 -7.68 -9.99
N GLU A 13 -0.81 -7.44 -10.25
CA GLU A 13 0.21 -7.45 -9.20
C GLU A 13 0.06 -6.29 -8.21
N LEU A 14 -0.39 -5.14 -8.69
CA LEU A 14 -0.65 -3.97 -7.86
C LEU A 14 -1.84 -4.21 -6.94
N GLU A 15 -2.92 -4.80 -7.44
CA GLU A 15 -4.10 -5.19 -6.64
C GLU A 15 -3.75 -6.24 -5.57
N THR A 16 -2.95 -7.24 -5.95
CA THR A 16 -2.46 -8.27 -5.01
C THR A 16 -1.62 -7.65 -3.91
N LYS A 17 -0.64 -6.80 -4.25
CA LYS A 17 0.16 -6.06 -3.26
C LYS A 17 -0.69 -5.16 -2.39
N LEU A 18 -1.74 -4.54 -2.93
CA LEU A 18 -2.62 -3.66 -2.20
C LEU A 18 -3.41 -4.42 -1.13
N LEU A 19 -3.88 -5.63 -1.44
CA LEU A 19 -4.50 -6.54 -0.47
C LEU A 19 -3.53 -6.93 0.65
N ASP A 20 -2.31 -7.33 0.31
CA ASP A 20 -1.30 -7.72 1.30
C ASP A 20 -0.86 -6.55 2.19
N THR A 21 -0.76 -5.35 1.61
CA THR A 21 -0.43 -4.13 2.35
C THR A 21 -1.58 -3.77 3.31
N LYS A 22 -2.84 -3.92 2.90
CA LYS A 22 -4.02 -3.72 3.77
C LYS A 22 -4.05 -4.73 4.93
N LYS A 23 -3.74 -6.01 4.69
CA LYS A 23 -3.61 -7.04 5.75
C LYS A 23 -2.49 -6.68 6.73
N SER A 24 -1.35 -6.22 6.23
CA SER A 24 -0.22 -5.78 7.05
C SER A 24 -0.57 -4.58 7.94
N ILE A 25 -1.33 -3.61 7.42
CA ILE A 25 -1.86 -2.49 8.20
C ILE A 25 -2.80 -2.99 9.31
N LEU A 26 -3.65 -3.98 9.02
CA LEU A 26 -4.55 -4.57 10.01
C LEU A 26 -3.75 -5.21 11.15
N ALA A 27 -2.74 -6.02 10.81
CA ALA A 27 -1.83 -6.64 11.78
C ALA A 27 -1.10 -5.60 12.65
N LEU A 28 -0.64 -4.49 12.05
CA LEU A 28 -0.01 -3.40 12.81
C LEU A 28 -1.03 -2.62 13.66
N LYS A 29 -2.27 -2.46 13.22
CA LYS A 29 -3.33 -1.89 14.08
C LYS A 29 -3.62 -2.78 15.28
N PHE A 30 -3.62 -4.10 15.11
CA PHE A 30 -3.73 -5.04 16.22
C PHE A 30 -2.56 -4.92 17.18
N LYS A 31 -1.31 -4.92 16.68
CA LYS A 31 -0.11 -4.69 17.51
C LYS A 31 -0.13 -3.33 18.23
N LYS A 32 -0.70 -2.31 17.59
CA LYS A 32 -0.91 -0.98 18.21
C LYS A 32 -1.92 -1.06 19.35
N ALA A 33 -3.02 -1.78 19.16
CA ALA A 33 -4.04 -1.97 20.18
C ALA A 33 -3.52 -2.79 21.38
N THR A 34 -2.62 -3.75 21.15
CA THR A 34 -1.97 -4.53 22.23
C THR A 34 -0.80 -3.79 22.90
N GLY A 35 -0.47 -2.57 22.47
CA GLY A 35 0.63 -1.79 23.03
C GLY A 35 2.03 -2.28 22.67
N GLN A 36 2.16 -3.29 21.82
CA GLN A 36 3.45 -3.90 21.40
C GLN A 36 3.99 -3.29 20.10
N LEU A 37 3.49 -2.13 19.69
CA LEU A 37 3.92 -1.51 18.44
C LEU A 37 5.14 -0.62 18.66
N GLU A 38 6.30 -1.15 18.32
CA GLU A 38 7.58 -0.42 18.41
C GLU A 38 7.70 0.72 17.38
N ASN A 39 6.99 0.63 16.24
CA ASN A 39 7.17 1.58 15.14
C ASN A 39 5.83 2.10 14.56
N ASN A 40 5.36 3.22 15.09
CA ASN A 40 4.19 3.95 14.58
C ASN A 40 4.40 4.49 13.14
N MET A 41 5.64 4.78 12.72
CA MET A 41 5.91 5.28 11.37
C MET A 41 5.65 4.23 10.30
N ALA A 42 5.76 2.93 10.63
CA ALA A 42 5.47 1.84 9.70
C ALA A 42 4.02 1.91 9.17
N ILE A 43 3.05 2.22 10.04
CA ILE A 43 1.64 2.38 9.65
C ILE A 43 1.47 3.55 8.68
N HIS A 44 2.15 4.68 8.94
CA HIS A 44 2.09 5.85 8.06
C HIS A 44 2.71 5.58 6.68
N ASN A 45 3.86 4.91 6.66
CA ASN A 45 4.53 4.53 5.42
C ASN A 45 3.69 3.57 4.58
N LEU A 46 3.06 2.57 5.21
CA LEU A 46 2.18 1.63 4.53
C LEU A 46 0.92 2.33 3.96
N LYS A 47 0.32 3.27 4.70
CA LYS A 47 -0.80 4.09 4.19
C LYS A 47 -0.40 4.91 2.95
N LYS A 48 0.79 5.53 2.98
CA LYS A 48 1.33 6.27 1.82
C LYS A 48 1.58 5.36 0.62
N ASP A 49 2.06 4.15 0.87
CA ASP A 49 2.30 3.19 -0.21
C ASP A 49 0.98 2.71 -0.84
N VAL A 50 -0.08 2.48 -0.06
CA VAL A 50 -1.44 2.21 -0.59
C VAL A 50 -1.92 3.36 -1.48
N ALA A 51 -1.86 4.59 -0.99
CA ALA A 51 -2.32 5.76 -1.75
C ALA A 51 -1.56 5.93 -3.08
N ARG A 52 -0.25 5.64 -3.11
CA ARG A 52 0.55 5.67 -4.35
C ARG A 52 0.10 4.61 -5.35
N VAL A 53 -0.20 3.40 -4.88
CA VAL A 53 -0.69 2.31 -5.74
C VAL A 53 -2.06 2.65 -6.33
N GLU A 54 -2.99 3.14 -5.50
CA GLU A 54 -4.33 3.56 -5.96
C GLU A 54 -4.26 4.72 -6.97
N THR A 55 -3.35 5.68 -6.75
CA THR A 55 -3.12 6.79 -7.69
C THR A 55 -2.62 6.29 -9.05
N LEU A 56 -1.68 5.32 -9.05
CA LEU A 56 -1.14 4.74 -10.29
C LEU A 56 -2.19 3.90 -11.04
N LEU A 57 -3.03 3.16 -10.31
CA LEU A 57 -4.18 2.45 -10.88
C LEU A 57 -5.12 3.43 -11.61
N SER A 58 -5.48 4.53 -10.94
CA SER A 58 -6.34 5.56 -11.53
C SER A 58 -5.68 6.27 -12.73
N GLN A 59 -4.36 6.51 -12.69
CA GLN A 59 -3.63 7.05 -13.84
C GLN A 59 -3.68 6.11 -15.03
N LYS A 60 -3.42 4.80 -14.84
CA LYS A 60 -3.50 3.80 -15.91
C LYS A 60 -4.91 3.66 -16.48
N GLU A 61 -5.94 3.79 -15.64
CA GLU A 61 -7.34 3.78 -16.10
C GLU A 61 -7.70 5.02 -16.90
N LYS A 62 -7.18 6.20 -16.54
CA LYS A 62 -7.38 7.44 -17.29
C LYS A 62 -6.61 7.49 -18.62
N GLU A 63 -5.42 6.88 -18.71
CA GLU A 63 -4.68 6.77 -19.97
C GLU A 63 -5.31 5.77 -20.95
N ALA A 64 -6.09 4.81 -20.46
CA ALA A 64 -6.74 3.79 -21.28
C ALA A 64 -8.10 4.23 -21.86
N ASN A 65 -8.60 5.42 -21.50
CA ASN A 65 -9.88 6.00 -21.91
C ASN A 65 -9.66 7.27 -22.74
#